data_AF-A0A497H7B9-F1
#
_entry.id   AF-A0A497H7B9-F1
#
_cell.length_a   1.000
_cell.length_b   1.000
_cell.length_c   1.000
_cell.angle_alpha   90.00
_cell.angle_beta   90.00
_cell.angle_gamma   90.00
#
_symmetry.space_group_name_H-M   'P 1'
#
loop_
_entity.id
_entity.type
_entity.pdbx_description
1 polymer ?
#
loop_
_entity_poly.entity_id
_entity_poly.type
_entity_poly.pdbx_seq_one_letter_code
_entity_poly.pdbx_strand_id
1 'polypeptide(L)' 'MSKSKDRGESSEIKKIKNFIESLGYRGISHPSSQNQIYLKNDNVIIIRADGFKRNKRFKR' A
#
# COMPACT_ATOMS: atom_id res chain seq x y z
N MET A 1 14.70 -15.85 18.43
CA MET A 1 13.35 -15.31 18.14
C MET A 1 13.44 -14.36 16.96
N SER A 2 13.05 -14.81 15.77
CA SER A 2 13.21 -14.08 14.51
C SER A 2 12.05 -13.09 14.33
N LYS A 3 12.27 -11.81 14.68
CA LYS A 3 11.34 -10.72 14.35
C LYS A 3 11.33 -10.51 12.84
N SER A 4 10.36 -11.11 12.17
CA SER A 4 10.14 -10.93 10.74
C SER A 4 9.30 -9.69 10.46
N LYS A 5 9.81 -8.88 9.51
CA LYS A 5 9.09 -7.95 8.63
C LYS A 5 8.42 -6.72 9.25
N ASP A 6 9.24 -5.70 9.49
CA ASP A 6 8.85 -4.32 9.14
C ASP A 6 9.71 -3.91 7.95
N ARG A 7 9.30 -4.36 6.75
CA ARG A 7 9.99 -3.99 5.50
C ARG A 7 9.65 -2.53 5.19
N GLY A 8 10.44 -1.60 5.73
CA GLY A 8 10.69 -0.28 5.18
C GLY A 8 9.45 0.50 4.73
N GLU A 9 8.36 0.47 5.50
CA GLU A 9 7.25 1.38 5.24
C GLU A 9 7.72 2.79 5.63
N SER A 10 7.91 3.68 4.66
CA SER A 10 8.27 5.06 4.94
C SER A 10 7.27 5.62 5.96
N SER A 11 7.78 6.28 7.00
CA SER A 11 6.95 6.84 8.08
C SER A 11 5.83 7.75 7.54
N GLU A 12 6.03 8.32 6.36
CA GLU A 12 5.07 9.13 5.61
C GLU A 12 3.89 8.31 5.08
N ILE A 13 4.14 7.11 4.53
CA ILE A 13 3.07 6.24 4.01
C ILE A 13 2.15 5.85 5.16
N LYS A 14 2.72 5.51 6.33
CA LYS A 14 1.94 5.19 7.53
C LYS A 14 1.07 6.38 7.98
N LYS A 15 1.60 7.61 7.91
CA LYS A 15 0.83 8.83 8.20
C LYS A 15 -0.31 9.03 7.21
N ILE A 16 -0.08 8.79 5.92
CA ILE A 16 -1.10 8.89 4.87
C ILE A 16 -2.21 7.86 5.10
N LYS A 17 -1.88 6.61 5.44
CA LYS A 17 -2.87 5.58 5.77
C LYS A 17 -3.74 5.98 6.95
N ASN A 18 -3.12 6.40 8.05
CA ASN A 18 -3.83 6.85 9.24
C ASN A 18 -4.73 8.05 8.96
N PHE A 19 -4.28 8.98 8.10
CA PHE A 19 -5.09 10.12 7.67
C PHE A 19 -6.31 9.66 6.86
N ILE A 20 -6.14 8.77 5.89
CA ILE A 20 -7.23 8.21 5.09
C ILE A 20 -8.25 7.46 5.97
N GLU A 21 -7.78 6.68 6.94
CA GLU A 21 -8.64 6.01 7.92
C GLU A 21 -9.38 7.01 8.82
N SER A 22 -8.72 8.09 9.26
CA SER A 22 -9.36 9.16 10.06
C SER A 22 -10.46 9.91 9.29
N LEU A 23 -10.37 9.96 7.96
CA LEU A 23 -11.40 10.48 7.09
C LEU A 23 -12.59 9.52 6.92
N GLY A 24 -12.55 8.34 7.53
CA GLY A 24 -13.60 7.33 7.50
C GLY A 24 -13.55 6.41 6.28
N TYR A 25 -12.42 6.35 5.59
CA TYR A 25 -12.22 5.33 4.55
C TYR A 25 -11.82 3.99 5.18
N ARG A 26 -12.36 2.91 4.63
CA ARG A 26 -12.06 1.55 5.06
C ARG A 26 -11.13 0.86 4.08
N GLY A 27 -10.02 0.34 4.57
CA GLY A 27 -9.11 -0.49 3.78
C GLY A 27 -9.77 -1.81 3.39
N ILE A 28 -9.86 -2.09 2.09
CA ILE A 28 -10.43 -3.34 1.53
C ILE A 28 -9.39 -4.15 0.74
N SER A 29 -8.12 -3.84 0.94
CA SER A 29 -7.01 -4.44 0.19
C SER A 29 -6.81 -5.89 0.58
N HIS A 30 -6.64 -6.76 -0.41
CA HIS A 30 -6.20 -8.12 -0.15
C HIS A 30 -4.72 -8.14 0.30
N PRO A 31 -4.30 -8.99 1.25
CA PRO A 31 -2.93 -9.03 1.75
C PRO A 31 -1.86 -9.35 0.70
N SER A 32 -2.24 -9.96 -0.44
CA SER A 32 -1.34 -10.20 -1.58
C SER A 32 -1.32 -9.04 -2.60
N SER A 33 -2.20 -8.05 -2.44
CA SER A 33 -2.29 -6.91 -3.34
C SER A 33 -1.11 -5.96 -3.12
N GLN A 34 -0.46 -5.57 -4.22
CA GLN A 34 0.54 -4.50 -4.21
C GLN A 34 -0.10 -3.11 -4.02
N ASN A 35 -1.40 -3.00 -4.30
CA ASN A 35 -2.16 -1.78 -4.17
C ASN A 35 -2.92 -1.76 -2.85
N GLN A 36 -2.90 -0.62 -2.17
CA GLN A 36 -3.76 -0.38 -1.03
C GLN A 36 -4.99 0.41 -1.46
N ILE A 37 -6.14 -0.26 -1.40
CA ILE A 37 -7.45 0.24 -1.79
C ILE A 37 -8.23 0.60 -0.52
N TYR A 38 -8.76 1.81 -0.53
CA TYR A 38 -9.58 2.40 0.51
C TYR A 38 -10.91 2.85 -0.07
N LEU A 39 -12.02 2.53 0.60
CA LEU A 39 -13.37 2.82 0.15
C LEU A 39 -14.12 3.64 1.20
N LYS A 40 -14.85 4.67 0.76
CA LYS A 40 -15.83 5.40 1.59
C LYS A 40 -17.02 5.80 0.74
N ASN A 41 -18.19 5.27 1.05
CA ASN A 41 -19.40 5.40 0.21
C ASN A 41 -19.03 4.95 -1.22
N ASP A 42 -19.12 5.86 -2.20
CA ASP A 42 -18.78 5.60 -3.61
C ASP A 42 -17.38 6.14 -4.01
N ASN A 43 -16.60 6.63 -3.04
CA ASN A 43 -15.25 7.15 -3.29
C ASN A 43 -14.20 6.07 -3.06
N VAL A 44 -13.28 5.92 -4.01
CA VAL A 44 -12.19 4.95 -3.96
C VAL A 44 -10.84 5.67 -4.00
N ILE A 45 -9.97 5.37 -3.05
CA ILE A 45 -8.57 5.80 -3.03
C ILE A 45 -7.68 4.57 -3.24
N ILE A 46 -6.71 4.68 -4.15
CA ILE A 46 -5.76 3.61 -4.45
C ILE A 46 -4.34 4.14 -4.27
N ILE A 47 -3.62 3.60 -3.29
CA ILE A 47 -2.19 3.84 -3.08
C ILE A 47 -1.42 2.72 -3.78
N ARG A 48 -0.62 3.09 -4.79
CA ARG A 48 0.29 2.17 -5.49
C ARG A 48 1.69 2.37 -4.95
N ALA A 49 2.35 1.28 -4.56
CA ALA A 49 3.77 1.33 -4.23
C ALA A 49 4.56 1.43 -5.56
N ASP A 50 4.90 2.64 -5.98
CA ASP A 50 5.75 2.89 -7.15
C ASP A 50 7.22 2.57 -6.81
N GLY A 51 7.50 1.27 -6.64
CA GLY A 51 8.82 0.73 -6.32
C GLY A 51 9.22 -0.47 -7.19
N PHE A 52 8.28 -1.04 -7.96
CA PHE A 52 8.62 -2.03 -8.96
C PHE A 52 9.15 -1.31 -10.20
N LYS A 53 10.44 -0.99 -10.19
CA LYS A 53 11.19 -0.83 -11.46
C LYS A 53 10.80 -2.04 -12.30
N ARG A 54 10.11 -1.83 -13.42
CA ARG A 54 9.93 -2.88 -14.43
C ARG A 54 11.34 -3.35 -14.76
N ASN A 55 11.75 -4.48 -14.22
CA ASN A 55 13.02 -5.09 -14.58
C ASN A 55 12.83 -5.57 -16.03
N LYS A 56 12.96 -4.65 -16.99
CA LYS A 56 13.09 -4.96 -18.41
C LYS A 56 14.46 -5.63 -18.58
N ARG A 57 14.56 -6.90 -18.22
CA ARG A 57 15.67 -7.76 -18.65
C ARG A 57 15.24 -9.21 -18.58
N PHE A 58 14.34 -9.56 -19.49
CA PHE A 58 14.28 -10.92 -20.01
C PHE A 58 14.91 -10.94 -21.40
N LYS A 59 15.77 -11.95 -21.59
CA LYS A 59 16.34 -12.49 -22.84
C LYS A 59 17.53 -11.76 -23.46
N ARG A 60 18.73 -12.21 -23.09
CA ARG A 60 19.66 -12.79 -24.07
C ARG A 60 20.06 -14.18 -23.57
#